data_AF-A0A1Y6CKU8-F1
#
_entry.id   AF-A0A1Y6CKU8-F1
#
_cell.length_a   1.000
_cell.length_b   1.000
_cell.length_c   1.000
_cell.angle_alpha   90.00
_cell.angle_beta   90.00
_cell.angle_gamma   90.00
#
_symmetry.space_group_name_H-M   'P 1'
#
loop_
_entity.id
_entity.type
_entity.pdbx_description
1 polymer ?
#
loop_
_entity_poly.entity_id
_entity_poly.type
_entity_poly.pdbx_seq_one_letter_code
_entity_poly.pdbx_strand_id
1 'polypeptide(L)'
;MMSWSKLNRQSKIGILMSLFGIVGWGLVIVSIYVFSFIFDSPANINFIHFALVPGALVFLGCVLNTPFIIDKLSLSPKFVTLCLTAAHGIWGQFAGLQANPEYNGFVLLFLFSFGLLYIKSNFGFSKTLAFALANLLLAIVLIYALSIDFGVDEKLFLFFFAFSGISTAINNAVHHRKSREYSSLRREVTHSSNEVRKVLYPHQVSMISGGQLLEETMPVKEGAGCCLIFQINDSSSVKHEQAQCIFRELFSNFSRMILAEGQDHRIGEGPVVDAYRVSEFGDKFVCTIGFPFACSEDQSPSELALTLAEKFNAKFLELITGLSYPRHISCTITITRGQLEGYYTQGLPVEYQLYGEALIVAERINELRSQLSQALQEDRSLLIIQELVYNSLPNRVRDQFQVLTLQDHGLILRGASHNKQVFHRLLDEPQILSNSA
;
A
#
# COMPACT_ATOMS: atom_id res chain seq x y z
N MET A 1 26.69 21.45 -11.47
CA MET A 1 26.73 20.13 -10.80
C MET A 1 25.35 19.80 -10.25
N MET A 2 24.75 18.69 -10.68
CA MET A 2 23.47 18.24 -10.15
C MET A 2 23.69 17.64 -8.75
N SER A 3 22.92 18.07 -7.74
CA SER A 3 23.06 17.55 -6.38
C SER A 3 22.79 16.04 -6.35
N TRP A 4 23.62 15.27 -5.63
CA TRP A 4 23.43 13.83 -5.42
C TRP A 4 22.03 13.50 -4.90
N SER A 5 21.43 14.38 -4.09
CA SER A 5 20.06 14.19 -3.59
C SER A 5 19.01 14.10 -4.71
N LYS A 6 19.24 14.77 -5.85
CA LYS A 6 18.32 14.82 -6.99
C LYS A 6 18.45 13.61 -7.94
N LEU A 7 19.45 12.75 -7.76
CA LEU A 7 19.61 11.57 -8.60
C LEU A 7 18.61 10.47 -8.19
N ASN A 8 17.96 9.85 -9.18
CA ASN A 8 17.13 8.68 -8.94
C ASN A 8 17.99 7.51 -8.39
N ARG A 9 17.36 6.58 -7.67
CA ARG A 9 18.07 5.48 -6.99
C ARG A 9 18.91 4.63 -7.96
N GLN A 10 18.43 4.43 -9.19
CA GLN A 10 19.13 3.60 -10.17
C GLN A 10 20.40 4.27 -10.70
N SER A 11 20.36 5.57 -10.97
CA SER A 11 21.51 6.38 -11.39
C SER A 11 22.58 6.42 -10.30
N LYS A 12 22.17 6.58 -9.03
CA LYS A 12 23.09 6.50 -7.89
C LYS A 12 23.83 5.16 -7.84
N ILE A 13 23.10 4.05 -8.02
CA ILE A 13 23.69 2.71 -8.06
C ILE A 13 24.65 2.57 -9.25
N GLY A 14 24.27 3.03 -10.45
CA GLY A 14 25.12 2.94 -11.65
C GLY A 14 26.42 3.74 -11.52
N ILE A 15 26.36 4.95 -10.94
CA ILE A 15 27.55 5.77 -10.65
C ILE A 15 28.43 5.07 -9.60
N LEU A 16 27.84 4.56 -8.51
CA LEU A 16 28.59 3.84 -7.48
C LEU A 16 29.29 2.60 -8.04
N MET A 17 28.61 1.84 -8.91
CA MET A 17 29.20 0.67 -9.59
C MET A 17 30.34 1.05 -10.53
N SER A 18 30.24 2.21 -11.19
CA SER A 18 31.31 2.73 -12.05
C SER A 18 32.52 3.12 -11.21
N LEU A 19 32.32 3.81 -10.08
CA LEU A 19 33.40 4.17 -9.14
C LEU A 19 34.07 2.95 -8.52
N PHE A 20 33.33 1.86 -8.30
CA PHE A 20 33.91 0.59 -7.83
C PHE A 20 34.98 0.03 -8.78
N GLY A 21 34.92 0.41 -10.07
CA GLY A 21 35.98 0.13 -11.03
C GLY A 21 37.35 0.66 -10.59
N ILE A 22 37.43 1.84 -9.97
CA ILE A 22 38.69 2.40 -9.45
C ILE A 22 39.32 1.48 -8.42
N VAL A 23 38.49 0.96 -7.49
CA VAL A 23 38.94 0.01 -6.47
C VAL A 23 39.44 -1.27 -7.12
N GLY A 24 38.68 -1.81 -8.09
CA GLY A 24 39.06 -3.00 -8.84
C GLY A 24 40.42 -2.86 -9.53
N TRP A 25 40.61 -1.79 -10.30
CA TRP A 25 41.87 -1.54 -11.00
C TRP A 25 43.03 -1.23 -10.06
N GLY A 26 42.78 -0.57 -8.93
CA GLY A 26 43.77 -0.39 -7.87
C GLY A 26 44.25 -1.73 -7.30
N LEU A 27 43.32 -2.66 -7.04
CA LEU A 27 43.68 -4.01 -6.59
C LEU A 27 44.44 -4.80 -7.65
N VAL A 28 44.12 -4.64 -8.93
CA VAL A 28 44.87 -5.26 -10.04
C VAL A 28 46.31 -4.77 -10.05
N ILE A 29 46.55 -3.45 -9.94
CA ILE A 29 47.89 -2.87 -9.87
C ILE A 29 48.67 -3.45 -8.68
N VAL A 30 48.05 -3.51 -7.50
CA VAL A 30 48.66 -4.12 -6.31
C VAL A 30 49.00 -5.59 -6.56
N SER A 31 48.10 -6.35 -7.20
CA SER A 31 48.35 -7.77 -7.50
C SER A 31 49.56 -7.97 -8.41
N ILE A 32 49.76 -7.10 -9.41
CA ILE A 32 50.93 -7.15 -10.31
C ILE A 32 52.21 -6.93 -9.52
N TYR A 33 52.26 -5.95 -8.60
CA TYR A 33 53.44 -5.74 -7.75
C TYR A 33 53.72 -6.94 -6.84
N VAL A 34 52.68 -7.55 -6.27
CA VAL A 34 52.83 -8.75 -5.44
C VAL A 34 53.38 -9.92 -6.26
N PHE A 35 52.84 -10.17 -7.45
CA PHE A 35 53.34 -11.24 -8.32
C PHE A 35 54.76 -10.94 -8.83
N SER A 36 55.03 -9.70 -9.23
CA SER A 36 56.39 -9.24 -9.59
C SER A 36 57.41 -9.56 -8.49
N PHE A 37 57.05 -9.34 -7.22
CA PHE A 37 57.90 -9.69 -6.09
C PHE A 37 58.05 -11.21 -5.89
N ILE A 38 56.96 -11.98 -6.03
CA ILE A 38 56.97 -13.45 -5.84
C ILE A 38 57.80 -14.16 -6.91
N PHE A 39 57.70 -13.71 -8.16
CA PHE A 39 58.36 -14.31 -9.31
C PHE A 39 59.74 -13.70 -9.61
N ASP A 40 60.20 -12.73 -8.80
CA ASP A 40 61.46 -11.98 -9.02
C ASP A 40 61.57 -11.40 -10.43
N SER A 41 60.47 -10.81 -10.89
CA SER A 41 60.26 -10.42 -12.29
C SER A 41 59.77 -8.99 -12.37
N PRO A 42 60.14 -8.18 -13.38
CA PRO A 42 59.74 -6.77 -13.45
C PRO A 42 58.22 -6.61 -13.64
N ALA A 43 57.62 -5.69 -12.87
CA ALA A 43 56.17 -5.46 -12.84
C ALA A 43 55.56 -5.00 -14.18
N ASN A 44 56.35 -4.29 -15.02
CA ASN A 44 55.98 -3.80 -16.36
C ASN A 44 54.58 -3.16 -16.44
N ILE A 45 54.26 -2.24 -15.51
CA ILE A 45 52.95 -1.58 -15.49
C ILE A 45 52.91 -0.45 -16.51
N ASN A 46 52.20 -0.69 -17.61
CA ASN A 46 51.90 0.35 -18.59
C ASN A 46 50.77 1.28 -18.09
N PHE A 47 51.09 2.57 -17.93
CA PHE A 47 50.14 3.58 -17.46
C PHE A 47 48.86 3.66 -18.30
N ILE A 48 48.97 3.47 -19.62
CA ILE A 48 47.81 3.52 -20.53
C ILE A 48 46.85 2.38 -20.22
N HIS A 49 47.36 1.17 -20.06
CA HIS A 49 46.55 -0.04 -19.88
C HIS A 49 45.92 -0.13 -18.50
N PHE A 50 46.65 0.24 -17.44
CA PHE A 50 46.21 0.02 -16.06
C PHE A 50 45.62 1.26 -15.37
N ALA A 51 45.82 2.47 -15.90
CA ALA A 51 45.30 3.70 -15.29
C ALA A 51 44.46 4.53 -16.26
N LEU A 52 44.99 4.92 -17.42
CA LEU A 52 44.33 5.88 -18.31
C LEU A 52 43.02 5.33 -18.89
N VAL A 53 43.05 4.18 -19.56
CA VAL A 53 41.86 3.61 -20.19
C VAL A 53 40.82 3.15 -19.14
N PRO A 54 41.21 2.47 -18.05
CA PRO A 54 40.28 2.19 -16.95
C PRO A 54 39.65 3.45 -16.35
N GLY A 55 40.44 4.49 -16.11
CA GLY A 55 39.95 5.78 -15.61
C GLY A 55 38.96 6.44 -16.58
N ALA A 56 39.23 6.37 -17.88
CA ALA A 56 38.31 6.86 -18.91
C ALA A 56 36.99 6.07 -18.93
N LEU A 57 37.04 4.74 -18.77
CA LEU A 57 35.84 3.90 -18.68
C LEU A 57 35.02 4.20 -17.42
N VAL A 58 35.66 4.41 -16.26
CA VAL A 58 34.97 4.82 -15.03
C VAL A 58 34.33 6.19 -15.20
N PHE A 59 35.06 7.16 -15.76
CA PHE A 59 34.55 8.50 -16.00
C PHE A 59 33.35 8.45 -16.96
N LEU A 60 33.48 7.74 -18.08
CA LEU A 60 32.40 7.51 -19.02
C LEU A 60 31.20 6.86 -18.33
N GLY A 61 31.42 5.89 -17.44
CA GLY A 61 30.35 5.26 -16.69
C GLY A 61 29.62 6.17 -15.73
N CYS A 62 30.34 7.07 -15.05
CA CYS A 62 29.74 8.09 -14.20
C CYS A 62 28.89 9.07 -15.03
N VAL A 63 29.38 9.48 -16.20
CA VAL A 63 28.68 10.39 -17.12
C VAL A 63 27.44 9.73 -17.71
N LEU A 64 27.56 8.53 -18.29
CA LEU A 64 26.45 7.82 -18.93
C LEU A 64 25.36 7.40 -17.94
N ASN A 65 25.68 7.21 -16.65
CA ASN A 65 24.68 6.93 -15.62
C ASN A 65 23.99 8.19 -15.05
N THR A 66 24.22 9.37 -15.62
CA THR A 66 23.47 10.57 -15.23
C THR A 66 22.06 10.56 -15.84
N PRO A 67 21.00 10.95 -15.10
CA PRO A 67 19.61 10.91 -15.58
C PRO A 67 19.43 11.62 -16.93
N PHE A 68 20.06 12.80 -17.08
CA PHE A 68 20.00 13.57 -18.32
C PHE A 68 20.47 12.78 -19.55
N ILE A 69 21.54 12.00 -19.44
CA ILE A 69 22.07 11.23 -20.57
C ILE A 69 21.25 9.96 -20.79
N ILE A 70 20.85 9.28 -19.70
CA ILE A 70 19.98 8.10 -19.77
C ILE A 70 18.67 8.44 -20.48
N ASP A 71 18.03 9.53 -20.10
CA ASP A 71 16.75 9.97 -20.67
C ASP A 71 16.93 10.37 -22.15
N LYS A 72 18.06 11.01 -22.50
CA LYS A 72 18.36 11.41 -23.88
C LYS A 72 18.67 10.22 -24.80
N LEU A 73 19.34 9.19 -24.28
CA LEU A 73 19.71 7.99 -25.05
C LEU A 73 18.64 6.90 -25.01
N SER A 74 17.59 7.06 -24.21
CA SER A 74 16.55 6.04 -23.98
C SER A 74 17.11 4.70 -23.54
N LEU A 75 18.24 4.70 -22.79
CA LEU A 75 18.91 3.49 -22.31
C LEU A 75 18.58 3.24 -20.85
N SER A 76 18.32 1.98 -20.47
CA SER A 76 18.15 1.67 -19.05
C SER A 76 19.50 1.78 -18.30
N PRO A 77 19.53 2.31 -17.05
CA PRO A 77 20.76 2.39 -16.25
C PRO A 77 21.44 1.03 -16.04
N LYS A 78 20.62 -0.03 -15.94
CA LYS A 78 21.11 -1.42 -15.82
C LYS A 78 21.85 -1.86 -17.07
N PHE A 79 21.35 -1.52 -18.25
CA PHE A 79 21.99 -1.85 -19.52
C PHE A 79 23.32 -1.10 -19.66
N VAL A 80 23.34 0.20 -19.36
CA VAL A 80 24.58 1.01 -19.37
C VAL A 80 25.63 0.41 -18.45
N THR A 81 25.25 0.08 -17.21
CA THR A 81 26.16 -0.56 -16.23
C THR A 81 26.68 -1.90 -16.72
N LEU A 82 25.83 -2.72 -17.36
CA LEU A 82 26.23 -4.02 -17.92
C LEU A 82 27.24 -3.85 -19.07
N CYS A 83 26.99 -2.93 -20.00
CA CYS A 83 27.90 -2.65 -21.11
C CYS A 83 29.26 -2.17 -20.64
N LEU A 84 29.30 -1.27 -19.65
CA LEU A 84 30.56 -0.77 -19.08
C LEU A 84 31.32 -1.84 -18.30
N THR A 85 30.60 -2.70 -17.56
CA THR A 85 31.20 -3.85 -16.88
C THR A 85 31.82 -4.81 -17.90
N ALA A 86 31.13 -5.07 -19.01
CA ALA A 86 31.67 -5.88 -20.10
C ALA A 86 32.90 -5.22 -20.75
N ALA A 87 32.86 -3.91 -20.99
CA ALA A 87 34.00 -3.15 -21.52
C ALA A 87 35.22 -3.21 -20.59
N HIS A 88 35.02 -3.06 -19.28
CA HIS A 88 36.07 -3.25 -18.28
C HIS A 88 36.60 -4.69 -18.27
N GLY A 89 35.73 -5.70 -18.41
CA GLY A 89 36.14 -7.10 -18.50
C GLY A 89 37.02 -7.38 -19.73
N ILE A 90 36.60 -6.92 -20.91
CA ILE A 90 37.34 -7.07 -22.16
C ILE A 90 38.70 -6.37 -22.06
N TRP A 91 38.71 -5.11 -21.62
CA TRP A 91 39.95 -4.36 -21.45
C TRP A 91 40.85 -4.96 -20.36
N GLY A 92 40.25 -5.43 -19.27
CA GLY A 92 40.89 -6.20 -18.21
C GLY A 92 41.69 -7.36 -18.76
N GLN A 93 41.05 -8.22 -19.54
CA GLN A 93 41.72 -9.37 -20.13
C GLN A 93 42.87 -8.97 -21.06
N PHE A 94 42.65 -7.96 -21.92
CA PHE A 94 43.70 -7.45 -22.78
C PHE A 94 44.90 -6.91 -21.97
N ALA A 95 44.65 -6.06 -20.97
CA ALA A 95 45.71 -5.49 -20.12
C ALA A 95 46.43 -6.56 -19.29
N GLY A 96 45.70 -7.54 -18.75
CA GLY A 96 46.26 -8.63 -17.97
C GLY A 96 47.20 -9.52 -18.77
N LEU A 97 46.90 -9.74 -20.06
CA LEU A 97 47.78 -10.46 -20.98
C LEU A 97 49.09 -9.74 -21.29
N GLN A 98 49.10 -8.40 -21.23
CA GLN A 98 50.31 -7.58 -21.42
C GLN A 98 51.19 -7.53 -20.17
N ALA A 99 50.77 -8.15 -19.05
CA ALA A 99 51.64 -8.34 -17.90
C ALA A 99 52.78 -9.32 -18.24
N ASN A 100 53.79 -9.40 -17.37
CA ASN A 100 54.93 -10.29 -17.57
C ASN A 100 54.47 -11.75 -17.78
N PRO A 101 55.00 -12.47 -18.80
CA PRO A 101 54.64 -13.85 -19.12
C PRO A 101 54.72 -14.83 -17.95
N GLU A 102 55.56 -14.57 -16.96
CA GLU A 102 55.70 -15.45 -15.78
C GLU A 102 54.47 -15.46 -14.88
N TYR A 103 53.66 -14.39 -14.89
CA TYR A 103 52.49 -14.27 -14.00
C TYR A 103 51.22 -13.68 -14.64
N ASN A 104 51.19 -13.46 -15.95
CA ASN A 104 50.02 -12.93 -16.67
C ASN A 104 48.74 -13.78 -16.46
N GLY A 105 48.87 -15.11 -16.35
CA GLY A 105 47.76 -16.02 -16.03
C GLY A 105 47.13 -15.76 -14.66
N PHE A 106 47.93 -15.42 -13.64
CA PHE A 106 47.40 -15.09 -12.30
C PHE A 106 46.68 -13.75 -12.28
N VAL A 107 47.19 -12.76 -13.03
CA VAL A 107 46.54 -11.46 -13.19
C VAL A 107 45.19 -11.60 -13.90
N LEU A 108 45.13 -12.42 -14.96
CA LEU A 108 43.86 -12.74 -15.64
C LEU A 108 42.87 -13.43 -14.72
N LEU A 109 43.31 -14.42 -13.94
CA LEU A 109 42.45 -15.13 -13.00
C LEU A 109 41.90 -14.18 -11.92
N PHE A 110 42.71 -13.24 -11.44
CA PHE A 110 42.29 -12.22 -10.50
C PHE A 110 41.23 -11.30 -11.11
N LEU A 111 41.48 -10.79 -12.33
CA LEU A 111 40.52 -9.96 -13.08
C LEU A 111 39.20 -10.68 -13.34
N PHE A 112 39.26 -11.95 -13.73
CA PHE A 112 38.07 -12.79 -13.91
C PHE A 112 37.30 -12.95 -12.61
N SER A 113 37.99 -13.29 -11.52
CA SER A 113 37.39 -13.45 -10.20
C SER A 113 36.72 -12.17 -9.71
N PHE A 114 37.35 -11.01 -9.97
CA PHE A 114 36.76 -9.71 -9.69
C PHE A 114 35.52 -9.44 -10.56
N GLY A 115 35.59 -9.77 -11.86
CA GLY A 115 34.45 -9.68 -12.78
C GLY A 115 33.25 -10.52 -12.33
N LEU A 116 33.49 -11.71 -11.77
CA LEU A 116 32.43 -12.57 -11.21
C LEU A 116 31.69 -11.91 -10.04
N LEU A 117 32.31 -11.01 -9.28
CA LEU A 117 31.63 -10.28 -8.18
C LEU A 117 30.48 -9.40 -8.69
N TYR A 118 30.59 -8.83 -9.89
CA TYR A 118 29.51 -8.02 -10.49
C TYR A 118 28.27 -8.84 -10.86
N ILE A 119 28.46 -10.12 -11.14
CA ILE A 119 27.43 -11.07 -11.57
C ILE A 119 26.87 -11.86 -10.38
N LYS A 120 27.63 -11.90 -9.27
CA LYS A 120 27.25 -12.56 -8.03
C LYS A 120 25.85 -12.12 -7.60
N SER A 121 25.00 -13.10 -7.33
CA SER A 121 23.60 -12.96 -6.88
C SER A 121 22.61 -12.32 -7.87
N ASN A 122 23.06 -11.77 -9.00
CA ASN A 122 22.19 -11.09 -9.97
C ASN A 122 21.66 -12.03 -11.08
N PHE A 123 22.39 -13.11 -11.37
CA PHE A 123 22.10 -14.01 -12.46
C PHE A 123 21.95 -15.46 -11.96
N GLY A 124 21.17 -16.28 -12.66
CA GLY A 124 21.06 -17.72 -12.38
C GLY A 124 22.27 -18.51 -12.90
N PHE A 125 22.24 -19.83 -12.69
CA PHE A 125 23.30 -20.77 -13.09
C PHE A 125 23.74 -20.57 -14.55
N SER A 126 22.82 -20.76 -15.51
CA SER A 126 23.13 -20.79 -16.94
C SER A 126 23.75 -19.49 -17.44
N LYS A 127 23.27 -18.33 -16.95
CA LYS A 127 23.79 -17.02 -17.35
C LYS A 127 25.18 -16.75 -16.76
N THR A 128 25.41 -17.18 -15.52
CA THR A 128 26.73 -17.08 -14.89
C THR A 128 27.75 -17.98 -15.60
N LEU A 129 27.34 -19.20 -15.97
CA LEU A 129 28.19 -20.13 -16.70
C LEU A 129 28.49 -19.63 -18.13
N ALA A 130 27.48 -19.11 -18.84
CA ALA A 130 27.67 -18.51 -20.16
C ALA A 130 28.64 -17.33 -20.11
N PHE A 131 28.54 -16.48 -19.09
CA PHE A 131 29.49 -15.38 -18.88
C PHE A 131 30.91 -15.91 -18.63
N ALA A 132 31.06 -16.90 -17.76
CA ALA A 132 32.37 -17.50 -17.49
C ALA A 132 32.98 -18.09 -18.77
N LEU A 133 32.21 -18.86 -19.54
CA LEU A 133 32.66 -19.44 -20.80
C LEU A 133 33.04 -18.36 -21.83
N ALA A 134 32.23 -17.30 -21.96
CA ALA A 134 32.52 -16.19 -22.87
C ALA A 134 33.83 -15.48 -22.48
N ASN A 135 34.09 -15.29 -21.18
CA ASN A 135 35.34 -14.70 -20.71
C ASN A 135 36.54 -15.62 -20.96
N LEU A 136 36.39 -16.93 -20.79
CA LEU A 136 37.45 -17.89 -21.09
C LEU A 136 37.80 -17.88 -22.59
N LEU A 137 36.77 -17.93 -23.44
CA LEU A 137 36.93 -17.91 -24.90
C LEU A 137 37.60 -16.61 -25.35
N LEU A 138 37.20 -15.47 -24.78
CA LEU A 138 37.84 -14.19 -25.08
C LEU A 138 39.33 -14.20 -24.73
N ALA A 139 39.70 -14.72 -23.55
CA ALA A 139 41.09 -14.79 -23.14
C ALA A 139 41.91 -15.67 -24.09
N ILE A 140 41.38 -16.84 -24.46
CA ILE A 140 42.00 -17.76 -25.43
C ILE A 140 42.18 -17.07 -26.80
N VAL A 141 41.14 -16.42 -27.31
CA VAL A 141 41.19 -15.70 -28.59
C VAL A 141 42.25 -14.60 -28.56
N LEU A 142 42.36 -13.84 -27.47
CA LEU A 142 43.36 -12.78 -27.34
C LEU A 142 44.79 -13.33 -27.29
N ILE A 143 45.02 -14.44 -26.58
CA ILE A 143 46.33 -15.11 -26.53
C ILE A 143 46.79 -15.48 -27.94
N TYR A 144 45.95 -16.18 -28.70
CA TYR A 144 46.30 -16.62 -30.06
C TYR A 144 46.38 -15.46 -31.05
N ALA A 145 45.45 -14.51 -31.02
CA ALA A 145 45.41 -13.41 -31.97
C ALA A 145 46.60 -12.45 -31.82
N LEU A 146 47.11 -12.28 -30.59
CA LEU A 146 48.22 -11.38 -30.29
C LEU A 146 49.57 -12.10 -30.23
N SER A 147 49.59 -13.43 -30.39
CA SER A 147 50.80 -14.26 -30.27
C SER A 147 51.58 -13.99 -28.98
N ILE A 148 50.86 -13.88 -27.86
CA ILE A 148 51.44 -13.55 -26.56
C ILE A 148 52.00 -14.82 -25.91
N ASP A 149 53.22 -14.75 -25.41
CA ASP A 149 53.80 -15.79 -24.57
C ASP A 149 52.98 -15.90 -23.27
N PHE A 150 52.19 -16.96 -23.17
CA PHE A 150 51.27 -17.18 -22.07
C PHE A 150 51.75 -18.32 -21.17
N GLY A 151 52.33 -17.96 -20.04
CA GLY A 151 52.45 -18.75 -18.82
C GLY A 151 53.17 -20.11 -18.88
N VAL A 152 53.94 -20.39 -17.83
CA VAL A 152 54.42 -21.76 -17.50
C VAL A 152 53.27 -22.64 -16.95
N ASP A 153 52.19 -22.01 -16.45
CA ASP A 153 51.12 -22.64 -15.68
C ASP A 153 49.73 -22.60 -16.35
N GLU A 154 49.66 -22.65 -17.68
CA GLU A 154 48.40 -22.60 -18.45
C GLU A 154 47.33 -23.58 -17.93
N LYS A 155 47.73 -24.80 -17.57
CA LYS A 155 46.83 -25.83 -17.03
C LYS A 155 46.22 -25.43 -15.69
N LEU A 156 47.00 -24.78 -14.83
CA LEU A 156 46.56 -24.31 -13.51
C LEU A 156 45.58 -23.14 -13.66
N PHE A 157 45.86 -22.22 -14.59
CA PHE A 157 44.96 -21.13 -14.96
C PHE A 157 43.59 -21.67 -15.41
N LEU A 158 43.57 -22.59 -16.39
CA LEU A 158 42.34 -23.19 -16.90
C LEU A 158 41.54 -23.88 -15.80
N PHE A 159 42.21 -24.63 -14.92
CA PHE A 159 41.57 -25.30 -13.80
C PHE A 159 40.90 -24.31 -12.84
N PHE A 160 41.62 -23.29 -12.36
CA PHE A 160 41.05 -22.32 -11.42
C PHE A 160 39.99 -21.42 -12.07
N PHE A 161 40.13 -21.11 -13.35
CA PHE A 161 39.12 -20.37 -14.10
C PHE A 161 37.82 -21.16 -14.18
N ALA A 162 37.89 -22.43 -14.59
CA ALA A 162 36.72 -23.30 -14.65
C ALA A 162 36.11 -23.52 -13.25
N PHE A 163 36.94 -23.77 -12.24
CA PHE A 163 36.49 -23.99 -10.87
C PHE A 163 35.76 -22.75 -10.30
N SER A 164 36.35 -21.56 -10.45
CA SER A 164 35.73 -20.32 -9.97
C SER A 164 34.45 -19.97 -10.73
N GLY A 165 34.39 -20.20 -12.04
CA GLY A 165 33.19 -20.03 -12.86
C GLY A 165 32.05 -20.96 -12.44
N ILE A 166 32.32 -22.26 -12.30
CA ILE A 166 31.33 -23.27 -11.89
C ILE A 166 30.88 -23.03 -10.44
N SER A 167 31.82 -22.83 -9.52
CA SER A 167 31.52 -22.57 -8.10
C SER A 167 30.62 -21.34 -7.94
N THR A 168 30.93 -20.26 -8.65
CA THR A 168 30.10 -19.04 -8.64
C THR A 168 28.73 -19.29 -9.27
N ALA A 169 28.64 -20.06 -10.36
CA ALA A 169 27.37 -20.41 -10.99
C ALA A 169 26.46 -21.22 -10.04
N ILE A 170 27.02 -22.20 -9.31
CA ILE A 170 26.30 -22.99 -8.29
C ILE A 170 25.81 -22.07 -7.16
N ASN A 171 26.69 -21.24 -6.61
CA ASN A 171 26.34 -20.31 -5.54
C ASN A 171 25.21 -19.35 -5.97
N ASN A 172 25.31 -18.81 -7.18
CA ASN A 172 24.29 -17.96 -7.78
C ASN A 172 22.96 -18.70 -7.98
N ALA A 173 22.98 -19.97 -8.36
CA ALA A 173 21.77 -20.79 -8.49
C ALA A 173 21.02 -20.92 -7.15
N VAL A 174 21.76 -21.21 -6.07
CA VAL A 174 21.21 -21.32 -4.71
C VAL A 174 20.62 -19.99 -4.26
N HIS A 175 21.36 -18.90 -4.40
CA HIS A 175 20.88 -17.56 -4.03
C HIS A 175 19.64 -17.14 -4.82
N HIS A 176 19.63 -17.38 -6.12
CA HIS A 176 18.50 -17.04 -6.98
C HIS A 176 17.26 -17.87 -6.66
N ARG A 177 17.41 -19.16 -6.31
CA ARG A 177 16.30 -19.99 -5.82
C ARG A 177 15.72 -19.44 -4.52
N LYS A 178 16.57 -19.16 -3.52
CA LYS A 178 16.15 -18.57 -2.23
C LYS A 178 15.44 -17.22 -2.43
N SER A 179 16.00 -16.35 -3.28
CA SER A 179 15.38 -15.04 -3.55
C SER A 179 14.00 -15.15 -4.20
N ARG A 180 13.78 -16.15 -5.05
CA ARG A 180 12.46 -16.42 -5.65
C ARG A 180 11.46 -16.90 -4.61
N GLU A 181 11.86 -17.81 -3.74
CA GLU A 181 11.04 -18.33 -2.64
C GLU A 181 10.64 -17.23 -1.65
N TYR A 182 11.58 -16.39 -1.21
CA TYR A 182 11.24 -15.23 -0.39
C TYR A 182 10.30 -14.24 -1.09
N SER A 183 10.45 -14.09 -2.42
CA SER A 183 9.57 -13.21 -3.19
C SER A 183 8.15 -13.77 -3.33
N SER A 184 7.99 -15.09 -3.49
CA SER A 184 6.67 -15.73 -3.53
C SER A 184 5.99 -15.67 -2.17
N LEU A 185 6.70 -16.04 -1.09
CA LEU A 185 6.17 -15.96 0.27
C LEU A 185 5.75 -14.53 0.62
N ARG A 186 6.56 -13.54 0.27
CA ARG A 186 6.22 -12.13 0.48
C ARG A 186 4.96 -11.72 -0.29
N ARG A 187 4.79 -12.20 -1.53
CA ARG A 187 3.58 -11.93 -2.32
C ARG A 187 2.35 -12.56 -1.68
N GLU A 188 2.45 -13.81 -1.22
CA GLU A 188 1.36 -14.52 -0.54
C GLU A 188 0.95 -13.81 0.75
N VAL A 189 1.91 -13.46 1.61
CA VAL A 189 1.65 -12.71 2.85
C VAL A 189 1.04 -11.33 2.53
N THR A 190 1.57 -10.63 1.53
CA THR A 190 1.03 -9.31 1.13
C THR A 190 -0.40 -9.45 0.59
N HIS A 191 -0.67 -10.45 -0.23
CA HIS A 191 -2.00 -10.70 -0.77
C HIS A 191 -2.99 -11.07 0.33
N SER A 192 -2.64 -12.00 1.21
CA SER A 192 -3.47 -12.38 2.37
C SER A 192 -3.75 -11.17 3.27
N SER A 193 -2.74 -10.36 3.59
CA SER A 193 -2.93 -9.12 4.37
C SER A 193 -3.87 -8.13 3.68
N ASN A 194 -3.78 -7.99 2.35
CA ASN A 194 -4.68 -7.14 1.58
C ASN A 194 -6.13 -7.65 1.57
N GLU A 195 -6.35 -8.97 1.55
CA GLU A 195 -7.70 -9.54 1.67
C GLU A 195 -8.28 -9.32 3.07
N VAL A 196 -7.49 -9.51 4.13
CA VAL A 196 -7.92 -9.24 5.51
C VAL A 196 -8.29 -7.76 5.71
N ARG A 197 -7.57 -6.83 5.08
CA ARG A 197 -7.88 -5.38 5.10
C ARG A 197 -9.23 -5.01 4.50
N LYS A 198 -9.84 -5.88 3.68
CA LYS A 198 -11.18 -5.63 3.13
C LYS A 198 -12.30 -5.94 4.13
N VAL A 199 -12.00 -6.74 5.14
CA VAL A 199 -12.99 -7.27 6.09
C VAL A 199 -12.84 -6.63 7.47
N LEU A 200 -11.61 -6.30 7.87
CA LEU A 200 -11.30 -5.76 9.19
C LEU A 200 -10.92 -4.28 9.14
N TYR A 201 -11.17 -3.58 10.24
CA TYR A 201 -10.72 -2.19 10.40
C TYR A 201 -9.18 -2.12 10.44
N PRO A 202 -8.56 -1.03 9.97
CA PRO A 202 -7.11 -0.95 9.87
C PRO A 202 -6.35 -1.17 11.19
N HIS A 203 -6.92 -0.74 12.33
CA HIS A 203 -6.32 -0.98 13.64
C HIS A 203 -6.30 -2.47 14.00
N GLN A 204 -7.39 -3.22 13.72
CA GLN A 204 -7.44 -4.66 13.93
C GLN A 204 -6.39 -5.37 13.06
N VAL A 205 -6.23 -4.95 11.80
CA VAL A 205 -5.19 -5.48 10.91
C VAL A 205 -3.79 -5.22 11.49
N SER A 206 -3.54 -4.04 12.04
CA SER A 206 -2.28 -3.70 12.70
C SER A 206 -2.03 -4.56 13.93
N MET A 207 -3.06 -4.77 14.76
CA MET A 207 -3.02 -5.60 15.97
C MET A 207 -2.74 -7.07 15.64
N ILE A 208 -3.46 -7.64 14.66
CA ILE A 208 -3.27 -9.02 14.20
C ILE A 208 -1.89 -9.19 13.55
N SER A 209 -1.43 -8.21 12.78
CA SER A 209 -0.08 -8.22 12.21
C SER A 209 1.01 -8.15 13.30
N GLY A 210 0.67 -7.58 14.46
CA GLY A 210 1.49 -7.58 15.67
C GLY A 210 1.40 -8.85 16.51
N GLY A 211 0.56 -9.82 16.13
CA GLY A 211 0.38 -11.10 16.81
C GLY A 211 -0.76 -11.17 17.83
N GLN A 212 -1.60 -10.14 17.92
CA GLN A 212 -2.79 -10.16 18.79
C GLN A 212 -3.92 -10.99 18.16
N LEU A 213 -4.76 -11.58 19.02
CA LEU A 213 -5.93 -12.35 18.58
C LEU A 213 -7.03 -11.41 18.08
N LEU A 214 -7.87 -11.90 17.15
CA LEU A 214 -8.97 -11.10 16.60
C LEU A 214 -9.90 -10.60 17.71
N GLU A 215 -10.19 -11.46 18.69
CA GLU A 215 -11.09 -11.25 19.81
C GLU A 215 -10.59 -10.16 20.79
N GLU A 216 -9.31 -9.82 20.71
CA GLU A 216 -8.67 -8.78 21.53
C GLU A 216 -8.60 -7.43 20.79
N THR A 217 -9.01 -7.38 19.53
CA THR A 217 -8.88 -6.16 18.70
C THR A 217 -9.98 -5.14 18.90
N MET A 218 -11.10 -5.52 19.52
CA MET A 218 -12.26 -4.65 19.79
C MET A 218 -12.72 -4.81 21.25
N PRO A 219 -13.34 -3.77 21.85
CA PRO A 219 -13.83 -3.85 23.22
C PRO A 219 -15.05 -4.77 23.35
N VAL A 220 -15.00 -5.71 24.29
CA VAL A 220 -16.08 -6.69 24.58
C VAL A 220 -16.88 -6.29 25.84
N LYS A 221 -16.99 -4.99 26.11
CA LYS A 221 -17.61 -4.45 27.33
C LYS A 221 -18.88 -3.69 27.00
N GLU A 222 -19.69 -3.43 28.02
CA GLU A 222 -20.76 -2.44 27.91
C GLU A 222 -20.19 -1.02 27.79
N GLY A 223 -20.82 -0.20 26.96
CA GLY A 223 -20.51 1.20 26.75
C GLY A 223 -21.72 1.99 26.28
N ALA A 224 -21.81 3.25 26.67
CA ALA A 224 -22.87 4.13 26.20
C ALA A 224 -22.51 4.73 24.83
N GLY A 225 -23.45 4.70 23.89
CA GLY A 225 -23.25 5.26 22.55
C GLY A 225 -24.55 5.72 21.92
N CYS A 226 -24.43 6.32 20.74
CA CYS A 226 -25.56 6.61 19.87
C CYS A 226 -25.66 5.56 18.76
N CYS A 227 -26.88 5.18 18.40
CA CYS A 227 -27.16 4.41 17.20
C CYS A 227 -27.75 5.34 16.15
N LEU A 228 -27.26 5.26 14.92
CA LEU A 228 -27.78 5.99 13.76
C LEU A 228 -28.22 4.97 12.71
N ILE A 229 -29.50 5.02 12.34
CA ILE A 229 -30.07 4.24 11.25
C ILE A 229 -30.42 5.20 10.12
N PHE A 230 -29.91 4.93 8.92
CA PHE A 230 -30.34 5.56 7.69
C PHE A 230 -31.15 4.55 6.87
N GLN A 231 -32.34 4.93 6.41
CA GLN A 231 -33.24 4.07 5.65
C GLN A 231 -33.79 4.85 4.45
N ILE A 232 -33.72 4.27 3.25
CA ILE A 232 -34.42 4.82 2.08
C ILE A 232 -35.90 4.41 2.17
N ASN A 233 -36.81 5.38 2.06
CA ASN A 233 -38.24 5.12 2.13
C ASN A 233 -38.74 4.55 0.79
N ASP A 234 -39.60 3.54 0.86
CA ASP A 234 -40.23 2.87 -0.29
C ASP A 234 -39.26 2.50 -1.42
N SER A 235 -38.03 2.10 -1.06
CA SER A 235 -36.96 1.76 -2.01
C SER A 235 -37.37 0.71 -3.04
N SER A 236 -38.24 -0.24 -2.66
CA SER A 236 -38.78 -1.28 -3.52
C SER A 236 -39.72 -0.75 -4.61
N SER A 237 -40.29 0.44 -4.42
CA SER A 237 -41.15 1.12 -5.39
C SER A 237 -40.36 1.91 -6.42
N VAL A 238 -39.06 2.11 -6.23
CA VAL A 238 -38.18 2.84 -7.16
C VAL A 238 -37.84 1.96 -8.36
N LYS A 239 -38.63 2.12 -9.43
CA LYS A 239 -38.44 1.43 -10.72
C LYS A 239 -37.46 2.19 -11.61
N HIS A 240 -36.18 2.20 -11.25
CA HIS A 240 -35.11 2.77 -12.08
C HIS A 240 -33.96 1.77 -12.21
N GLU A 241 -33.42 1.61 -13.42
CA GLU A 241 -32.37 0.62 -13.72
C GLU A 241 -31.09 0.83 -12.89
N GLN A 242 -30.73 2.08 -12.63
CA GLN A 242 -29.54 2.45 -11.85
C GLN A 242 -29.78 2.56 -10.34
N ALA A 243 -31.02 2.46 -9.83
CA ALA A 243 -31.30 2.71 -8.42
C ALA A 243 -30.45 1.83 -7.48
N GLN A 244 -30.35 0.54 -7.78
CA GLN A 244 -29.55 -0.41 -7.00
C GLN A 244 -28.04 -0.10 -7.04
N CYS A 245 -27.53 0.42 -8.15
CA CYS A 245 -26.13 0.85 -8.26
C CYS A 245 -25.89 2.07 -7.37
N ILE A 246 -26.79 3.07 -7.46
CA ILE A 246 -26.71 4.29 -6.66
C ILE A 246 -26.83 4.01 -5.16
N PHE A 247 -27.71 3.09 -4.74
CA PHE A 247 -27.84 2.74 -3.32
C PHE A 247 -26.58 2.08 -2.77
N ARG A 248 -25.93 1.21 -3.55
CA ARG A 248 -24.62 0.62 -3.17
C ARG A 248 -23.53 1.69 -3.12
N GLU A 249 -23.51 2.61 -4.08
CA GLU A 249 -22.58 3.73 -4.06
C GLU A 249 -22.80 4.63 -2.84
N LEU A 250 -24.06 4.90 -2.48
CA LEU A 250 -24.43 5.68 -1.30
C LEU A 250 -23.85 5.06 -0.01
N PHE A 251 -24.09 3.78 0.23
CA PHE A 251 -23.58 3.11 1.45
C PHE A 251 -22.07 2.91 1.43
N SER A 252 -21.46 2.76 0.25
CA SER A 252 -20.00 2.82 0.11
C SER A 252 -19.45 4.20 0.51
N ASN A 253 -20.13 5.30 0.13
CA ASN A 253 -19.75 6.63 0.58
C ASN A 253 -19.95 6.80 2.10
N PHE A 254 -21.05 6.30 2.68
CA PHE A 254 -21.25 6.35 4.14
C PHE A 254 -20.16 5.59 4.89
N SER A 255 -19.80 4.40 4.41
CA SER A 255 -18.69 3.62 4.99
C SER A 255 -17.36 4.39 4.93
N ARG A 256 -17.08 5.08 3.82
CA ARG A 256 -15.90 5.97 3.67
C ARG A 256 -15.98 7.29 4.43
N MET A 257 -17.16 7.68 4.92
CA MET A 257 -17.31 8.88 5.75
C MET A 257 -17.06 8.56 7.22
N ILE A 258 -17.46 7.37 7.69
CA ILE A 258 -17.26 6.94 9.08
C ILE A 258 -15.85 6.41 9.34
N LEU A 259 -15.22 5.81 8.33
CA LEU A 259 -13.79 5.58 8.27
C LEU A 259 -13.20 6.89 7.75
N ALA A 260 -12.35 7.62 8.46
CA ALA A 260 -11.80 8.89 7.96
C ALA A 260 -10.79 8.71 6.79
N GLU A 261 -11.19 8.03 5.71
CA GLU A 261 -10.44 7.84 4.48
C GLU A 261 -10.37 9.16 3.70
N GLY A 262 -9.51 10.06 4.14
CA GLY A 262 -9.30 11.35 3.47
C GLY A 262 -8.46 12.39 4.20
N GLN A 263 -8.13 12.20 5.48
CA GLN A 263 -7.13 13.05 6.13
C GLN A 263 -5.73 12.47 5.94
N ASP A 264 -4.77 13.29 5.52
CA ASP A 264 -3.36 12.92 5.38
C ASP A 264 -2.84 12.30 6.68
N HIS A 265 -2.72 10.96 6.70
CA HIS A 265 -2.25 10.26 7.88
C HIS A 265 -0.77 10.57 8.07
N ARG A 266 -0.43 11.24 9.17
CA ARG A 266 0.93 11.20 9.70
C ARG A 266 1.20 9.77 10.15
N ILE A 267 2.33 9.21 9.70
CA ILE A 267 2.78 7.87 10.08
C ILE A 267 2.89 7.82 11.61
N GLY A 268 1.97 7.11 12.28
CA GLY A 268 1.99 6.89 13.73
C GLY A 268 0.69 7.15 14.49
N GLU A 269 -0.28 7.87 13.92
CA GLU A 269 -1.48 8.32 14.68
C GLU A 269 -2.72 7.42 14.52
N GLY A 270 -2.65 6.39 13.65
CA GLY A 270 -3.78 5.49 13.38
C GLY A 270 -4.94 6.20 12.66
N PRO A 271 -5.91 5.45 12.09
CA PRO A 271 -7.09 6.05 11.50
C PRO A 271 -8.04 6.55 12.59
N VAL A 272 -8.51 7.79 12.48
CA VAL A 272 -9.66 8.28 13.25
C VAL A 272 -10.91 7.61 12.68
N VAL A 273 -11.64 6.89 13.52
CA VAL A 273 -12.90 6.25 13.13
C VAL A 273 -14.02 6.94 13.90
N ASP A 274 -14.89 7.65 13.18
CA ASP A 274 -15.96 8.45 13.78
C ASP A 274 -17.15 7.58 14.21
N ALA A 275 -17.35 6.44 13.55
CA ALA A 275 -18.43 5.52 13.85
C ALA A 275 -18.09 4.07 13.45
N TYR A 276 -18.70 3.11 14.14
CA TYR A 276 -18.63 1.70 13.81
C TYR A 276 -19.84 1.29 12.95
N ARG A 277 -19.58 0.70 11.78
CA ARG A 277 -20.63 0.09 10.94
C ARG A 277 -21.11 -1.20 11.57
N VAL A 278 -22.39 -1.24 11.94
CA VAL A 278 -23.04 -2.44 12.51
C VAL A 278 -23.56 -3.34 11.40
N SER A 279 -24.31 -2.78 10.46
CA SER A 279 -24.88 -3.55 9.36
C SER A 279 -25.24 -2.67 8.16
N GLU A 280 -25.26 -3.30 6.99
CA GLU A 280 -25.75 -2.75 5.73
C GLU A 280 -26.64 -3.84 5.12
N PHE A 281 -27.94 -3.56 4.98
CA PHE A 281 -28.88 -4.53 4.44
C PHE A 281 -29.92 -3.85 3.55
N GLY A 282 -29.90 -4.20 2.27
CA GLY A 282 -30.85 -3.70 1.29
C GLY A 282 -30.76 -2.19 1.12
N ASP A 283 -31.70 -1.48 1.75
CA ASP A 283 -31.89 -0.03 1.72
C ASP A 283 -31.67 0.62 3.11
N LYS A 284 -31.06 -0.13 4.03
CA LYS A 284 -30.74 0.28 5.40
C LYS A 284 -29.24 0.28 5.68
N PHE A 285 -28.77 1.34 6.33
CA PHE A 285 -27.42 1.46 6.86
C PHE A 285 -27.47 1.76 8.36
N VAL A 286 -26.75 0.98 9.16
CA VAL A 286 -26.73 1.11 10.63
C VAL A 286 -25.30 1.30 11.12
N CYS A 287 -25.08 2.36 11.88
CA CYS A 287 -23.81 2.60 12.56
C CYS A 287 -23.99 3.07 14.01
N THR A 288 -22.92 2.97 14.78
CA THR A 288 -22.86 3.36 16.20
C THR A 288 -21.73 4.35 16.43
N ILE A 289 -21.97 5.32 17.30
CA ILE A 289 -21.08 6.45 17.60
C ILE A 289 -20.80 6.46 19.10
N GLY A 290 -19.53 6.62 19.49
CA GLY A 290 -19.09 6.65 20.89
C GLY A 290 -18.84 5.27 21.51
N PHE A 291 -19.25 4.20 20.83
CA PHE A 291 -18.87 2.82 21.14
C PHE A 291 -19.00 1.96 19.88
N PRO A 292 -18.09 1.00 19.59
CA PRO A 292 -16.85 0.66 20.29
C PRO A 292 -15.73 1.70 20.19
N PHE A 293 -15.83 2.63 19.23
CA PHE A 293 -14.86 3.70 19.07
C PHE A 293 -15.27 4.91 19.88
N ALA A 294 -14.35 5.42 20.70
CA ALA A 294 -14.56 6.65 21.45
C ALA A 294 -14.59 7.85 20.50
N CYS A 295 -15.42 8.84 20.81
CA CYS A 295 -15.39 10.13 20.14
C CYS A 295 -14.13 10.91 20.55
N SER A 296 -13.72 11.88 19.72
CA SER A 296 -12.70 12.85 20.10
C SER A 296 -13.12 13.64 21.34
N GLU A 297 -12.15 14.13 22.11
CA GLU A 297 -12.41 14.79 23.40
C GLU A 297 -13.33 16.03 23.28
N ASP A 298 -13.37 16.65 22.10
CA ASP A 298 -14.11 17.89 21.85
C ASP A 298 -15.56 17.69 21.35
N GLN A 299 -16.01 16.45 21.12
CA GLN A 299 -17.34 16.19 20.55
C GLN A 299 -18.14 15.16 21.33
N SER A 300 -19.39 15.50 21.66
CA SER A 300 -20.31 14.51 22.22
C SER A 300 -20.75 13.49 21.15
N PRO A 301 -21.00 12.22 21.51
CA PRO A 301 -21.50 11.22 20.57
C PRO A 301 -22.79 11.64 19.85
N SER A 302 -23.62 12.44 20.51
CA SER A 302 -24.90 12.91 19.98
C SER A 302 -24.74 14.04 18.95
N GLU A 303 -23.79 14.96 19.16
CA GLU A 303 -23.44 15.98 18.17
C GLU A 303 -22.75 15.37 16.95
N LEU A 304 -21.86 14.39 17.17
CA LEU A 304 -21.19 13.68 16.07
C LEU A 304 -22.21 12.85 15.26
N ALA A 305 -23.13 12.16 15.94
CA ALA A 305 -24.21 11.44 15.26
C ALA A 305 -25.09 12.38 14.42
N LEU A 306 -25.42 13.56 14.93
CA LEU A 306 -26.17 14.56 14.16
C LEU A 306 -25.37 15.07 12.95
N THR A 307 -24.08 15.35 13.14
CA THR A 307 -23.18 15.77 12.06
C THR A 307 -23.08 14.71 10.96
N LEU A 308 -22.98 13.44 11.33
CA LEU A 308 -22.97 12.32 10.38
C LEU A 308 -24.32 12.17 9.68
N ALA A 309 -25.44 12.32 10.39
CA ALA A 309 -26.77 12.30 9.79
C ALA A 309 -26.93 13.37 8.70
N GLU A 310 -26.45 14.59 8.96
CA GLU A 310 -26.48 15.69 7.99
C GLU A 310 -25.58 15.40 6.78
N LYS A 311 -24.37 14.87 6.99
CA LYS A 311 -23.48 14.42 5.89
C LYS A 311 -24.11 13.31 5.05
N PHE A 312 -24.75 12.33 5.70
CA PHE A 312 -25.42 11.23 5.02
C PHE A 312 -26.58 11.73 4.17
N ASN A 313 -27.41 12.63 4.71
CA ASN A 313 -28.49 13.26 3.96
C ASN A 313 -27.96 14.08 2.78
N ALA A 314 -26.91 14.88 2.97
CA ALA A 314 -26.31 15.66 1.88
C ALA A 314 -25.83 14.76 0.73
N LYS A 315 -25.16 13.64 1.06
CA LYS A 315 -24.68 12.69 0.04
C LYS A 315 -25.81 11.91 -0.62
N PHE A 316 -26.87 11.60 0.13
CA PHE A 316 -28.09 11.02 -0.41
C PHE A 316 -28.71 11.95 -1.46
N LEU A 317 -28.90 13.22 -1.12
CA LEU A 317 -29.46 14.23 -2.02
C LEU A 317 -28.61 14.40 -3.29
N GLU A 318 -27.28 14.46 -3.14
CA GLU A 318 -26.35 14.52 -4.27
C GLU A 318 -26.56 13.37 -5.27
N LEU A 319 -26.62 12.13 -4.77
CA LEU A 319 -26.71 10.94 -5.61
C LEU A 319 -28.12 10.73 -6.19
N ILE A 320 -29.18 11.01 -5.42
CA ILE A 320 -30.56 10.88 -5.87
C ILE A 320 -30.92 11.95 -6.90
N THR A 321 -30.41 13.17 -6.75
CA THR A 321 -30.62 14.23 -7.76
C THR A 321 -30.04 13.82 -9.11
N GLY A 322 -28.91 13.08 -9.10
CA GLY A 322 -28.31 12.52 -10.32
C GLY A 322 -29.17 11.46 -11.02
N LEU A 323 -30.05 10.77 -10.30
CA LEU A 323 -30.92 9.71 -10.84
C LEU A 323 -32.04 10.28 -11.75
N SER A 324 -32.37 11.57 -11.64
CA SER A 324 -33.47 12.21 -12.39
C SER A 324 -34.80 11.43 -12.33
N TYR A 325 -35.11 10.82 -11.18
CA TYR A 325 -36.30 9.98 -11.02
C TYR A 325 -37.58 10.83 -10.92
N PRO A 326 -38.68 10.50 -11.63
CA PRO A 326 -39.88 11.35 -11.65
C PRO A 326 -40.62 11.46 -10.32
N ARG A 327 -40.40 10.52 -9.39
CA ARG A 327 -41.01 10.52 -8.06
C ARG A 327 -39.97 10.90 -7.03
N HIS A 328 -40.40 11.63 -6.01
CA HIS A 328 -39.55 11.94 -4.86
C HIS A 328 -39.11 10.65 -4.17
N ILE A 329 -37.80 10.56 -3.88
CA ILE A 329 -37.22 9.46 -3.09
C ILE A 329 -36.79 10.09 -1.77
N SER A 330 -37.47 9.74 -0.68
CA SER A 330 -37.15 10.24 0.65
C SER A 330 -36.33 9.23 1.45
N CYS A 331 -35.71 9.70 2.53
CA CYS A 331 -35.05 8.85 3.51
C CYS A 331 -35.52 9.18 4.93
N THR A 332 -35.35 8.23 5.84
CA THR A 332 -35.55 8.41 7.27
C THR A 332 -34.22 8.16 7.97
N ILE A 333 -33.79 9.11 8.78
CA ILE A 333 -32.62 8.99 9.65
C ILE A 333 -33.10 8.97 11.08
N THR A 334 -32.73 7.94 11.84
CA THR A 334 -33.10 7.79 13.25
C THR A 334 -31.86 7.79 14.13
N ILE A 335 -31.83 8.63 15.17
CA ILE A 335 -30.75 8.66 16.16
C ILE A 335 -31.31 8.36 17.54
N THR A 336 -30.71 7.39 18.22
CA THR A 336 -31.03 7.02 19.60
C THR A 336 -29.76 6.95 20.43
N ARG A 337 -29.90 6.99 21.75
CA ARG A 337 -28.79 6.89 22.69
C ARG A 337 -29.14 5.91 23.80
N GLY A 338 -28.18 5.08 24.18
CA GLY A 338 -28.37 4.05 25.20
C GLY A 338 -27.12 3.20 25.41
N GLN A 339 -27.27 2.13 26.19
CA GLN A 339 -26.20 1.15 26.37
C GLN A 339 -26.04 0.27 25.13
N LEU A 340 -24.79 -0.07 24.84
CA LEU A 340 -24.33 -0.98 23.81
C LEU A 340 -23.35 -1.97 24.43
N GLU A 341 -23.38 -3.21 23.98
CA GLU A 341 -22.49 -4.29 24.39
C GLU A 341 -21.87 -4.89 23.14
N GLY A 342 -20.55 -4.99 23.12
CA GLY A 342 -19.81 -5.63 22.06
C GLY A 342 -19.45 -7.06 22.40
N TYR A 343 -19.54 -7.97 21.43
CA TYR A 343 -19.12 -9.35 21.59
C TYR A 343 -18.64 -9.95 20.27
N TYR A 344 -17.83 -11.02 20.36
CA TYR A 344 -17.47 -11.85 19.22
C TYR A 344 -18.37 -13.09 19.15
N THR A 345 -18.81 -13.48 17.96
CA THR A 345 -19.57 -14.72 17.76
C THR A 345 -18.72 -15.94 18.14
N GLN A 346 -19.36 -16.97 18.71
CA GLN A 346 -18.66 -18.21 19.09
C GLN A 346 -18.47 -19.19 17.91
N GLY A 347 -19.23 -19.00 16.82
CA GLY A 347 -19.16 -19.83 15.61
C GLY A 347 -18.28 -19.22 14.53
N LEU A 348 -17.90 -20.04 13.54
CA LEU A 348 -17.24 -19.56 12.32
C LEU A 348 -18.30 -19.12 11.28
N PRO A 349 -18.16 -17.94 10.64
CA PRO A 349 -17.08 -16.95 10.83
C PRO A 349 -17.19 -16.18 12.17
N VAL A 350 -16.03 -15.87 12.77
CA VAL A 350 -15.94 -15.02 13.96
C VAL A 350 -16.14 -13.56 13.54
N GLU A 351 -17.16 -12.93 14.08
CA GLU A 351 -17.56 -11.55 13.76
C GLU A 351 -17.77 -10.76 15.05
N TYR A 352 -17.34 -9.49 15.03
CA TYR A 352 -17.66 -8.56 16.10
C TYR A 352 -19.07 -8.01 15.90
N GLN A 353 -19.94 -8.21 16.87
CA GLN A 353 -21.33 -7.79 16.85
C GLN A 353 -21.61 -6.85 18.02
N LEU A 354 -22.59 -5.97 17.81
CA LEU A 354 -23.12 -5.09 18.85
C LEU A 354 -24.57 -5.45 19.16
N TYR A 355 -24.92 -5.38 20.43
CA TYR A 355 -26.27 -5.49 20.93
C TYR A 355 -26.53 -4.37 21.96
N GLY A 356 -27.78 -3.98 22.20
CA GLY A 356 -28.09 -3.04 23.27
C GLY A 356 -29.31 -2.18 23.05
N GLU A 357 -29.64 -1.39 24.07
CA GLU A 357 -30.83 -0.54 24.12
C GLU A 357 -30.88 0.45 22.95
N ALA A 358 -29.76 1.11 22.64
CA ALA A 358 -29.73 2.11 21.58
C ALA A 358 -30.16 1.51 20.23
N LEU A 359 -29.61 0.34 19.87
CA LEU A 359 -29.96 -0.39 18.64
C LEU A 359 -31.42 -0.83 18.63
N ILE A 360 -31.90 -1.41 19.74
CA ILE A 360 -33.29 -1.89 19.86
C ILE A 360 -34.29 -0.75 19.70
N VAL A 361 -34.04 0.39 20.36
CA VAL A 361 -34.93 1.56 20.28
C VAL A 361 -34.87 2.17 18.88
N ALA A 362 -33.70 2.25 18.25
CA ALA A 362 -33.57 2.80 16.91
C ALA A 362 -34.36 1.99 15.89
N GLU A 363 -34.23 0.66 15.91
CA GLU A 363 -35.00 -0.22 15.01
C GLU A 363 -36.50 -0.07 15.23
N ARG A 364 -36.96 -0.02 16.49
CA ARG A 364 -38.39 0.16 16.81
C ARG A 364 -38.93 1.50 16.31
N ILE A 365 -38.19 2.60 16.44
CA ILE A 365 -38.59 3.89 15.88
C ILE A 365 -38.62 3.82 14.36
N ASN A 366 -37.61 3.19 13.74
CA ASN A 366 -37.52 3.04 12.29
C ASN A 366 -38.63 2.13 11.71
N GLU A 367 -39.12 1.15 12.45
CA GLU A 367 -40.31 0.34 12.10
C GLU A 367 -41.58 1.19 12.01
N LEU A 368 -41.69 2.24 12.83
CA LEU A 368 -42.84 3.16 12.85
C LEU A 368 -42.76 4.25 11.75
N ARG A 369 -41.69 4.32 10.96
CA ARG A 369 -41.43 5.43 10.02
C ARG A 369 -42.58 5.75 9.07
N SER A 370 -43.26 4.73 8.52
CA SER A 370 -44.38 4.94 7.58
C SER A 370 -45.58 5.56 8.28
N GLN A 371 -45.87 5.12 9.50
CA GLN A 371 -46.93 5.67 10.33
C GLN A 371 -46.59 7.09 10.80
N LEU A 372 -45.30 7.36 11.08
CA LEU A 372 -44.81 8.69 11.44
C LEU A 372 -44.92 9.67 10.26
N SER A 373 -44.51 9.27 9.06
CA SER A 373 -44.66 10.10 7.85
C SER A 373 -46.15 10.38 7.54
N GLN A 374 -47.03 9.39 7.70
CA GLN A 374 -48.48 9.58 7.58
C GLN A 374 -49.06 10.53 8.63
N ALA A 375 -48.62 10.40 9.89
CA ALA A 375 -49.06 11.27 10.98
C ALA A 375 -48.64 12.73 10.77
N LEU A 376 -47.45 12.93 10.20
CA LEU A 376 -46.90 14.25 9.87
C LEU A 376 -47.48 14.83 8.56
N GLN A 377 -48.11 13.98 7.72
CA GLN A 377 -48.56 14.34 6.37
C GLN A 377 -47.41 14.86 5.49
N GLU A 378 -46.23 14.25 5.61
CA GLU A 378 -44.99 14.69 4.96
C GLU A 378 -44.34 13.54 4.20
N ASP A 379 -44.11 13.75 2.90
CA ASP A 379 -43.42 12.81 2.00
C ASP A 379 -41.90 13.08 1.91
N ARG A 380 -41.43 14.08 2.65
CA ARG A 380 -40.03 14.54 2.68
C ARG A 380 -39.14 13.64 3.53
N SER A 381 -37.82 13.83 3.39
CA SER A 381 -36.86 13.14 4.23
C SER A 381 -36.97 13.60 5.70
N LEU A 382 -36.90 12.64 6.63
CA LEU A 382 -37.12 12.87 8.06
C LEU A 382 -35.87 12.54 8.87
N LEU A 383 -35.51 13.42 9.79
CA LEU A 383 -34.58 13.13 10.87
C LEU A 383 -35.35 13.00 12.18
N ILE A 384 -35.30 11.84 12.80
CA ILE A 384 -35.98 11.51 14.06
C ILE A 384 -34.94 11.24 15.13
N ILE A 385 -35.06 11.88 16.29
CA ILE A 385 -34.16 11.67 17.41
C ILE A 385 -34.93 11.34 18.70
N GLN A 386 -34.35 10.46 19.51
CA GLN A 386 -34.85 10.14 20.86
C GLN A 386 -34.69 11.33 21.81
N GLU A 387 -35.54 11.42 22.83
CA GLU A 387 -35.45 12.42 23.90
C GLU A 387 -34.05 12.52 24.54
N LEU A 388 -33.38 11.38 24.81
CA LEU A 388 -32.03 11.39 25.37
C LEU A 388 -31.00 12.06 24.44
N VAL A 389 -31.15 11.87 23.13
CA VAL A 389 -30.31 12.55 22.13
C VAL A 389 -30.64 14.03 22.13
N TYR A 390 -31.94 14.37 22.02
CA TYR A 390 -32.41 15.77 22.03
C TYR A 390 -31.87 16.54 23.23
N ASN A 391 -32.03 16.01 24.44
CA ASN A 391 -31.59 16.65 25.68
C ASN A 391 -30.07 16.80 25.81
N SER A 392 -29.29 16.05 25.03
CA SER A 392 -27.83 16.17 25.00
C SER A 392 -27.30 17.15 23.94
N LEU A 393 -28.18 17.69 23.08
CA LEU A 393 -27.80 18.65 22.06
C LEU A 393 -27.80 20.10 22.60
N PRO A 394 -26.98 21.00 22.05
CA PRO A 394 -27.01 22.43 22.37
C PRO A 394 -28.38 23.06 22.08
N ASN A 395 -28.80 24.07 22.87
CA ASN A 395 -30.10 24.75 22.73
C ASN A 395 -30.39 25.20 21.31
N ARG A 396 -29.41 25.83 20.65
CA ARG A 396 -29.52 26.32 19.26
C ARG A 396 -29.90 25.22 18.26
N VAL A 397 -29.49 23.98 18.53
CA VAL A 397 -29.80 22.82 17.69
C VAL A 397 -31.17 22.26 18.07
N ARG A 398 -31.49 22.21 19.37
CA ARG A 398 -32.79 21.75 19.88
C ARG A 398 -33.97 22.55 19.33
N ASP A 399 -33.80 23.86 19.12
CA ASP A 399 -34.85 24.73 18.58
C ASP A 399 -35.27 24.37 17.13
N GLN A 400 -34.50 23.51 16.45
CA GLN A 400 -34.79 23.07 15.08
C GLN A 400 -35.65 21.81 15.02
N PHE A 401 -35.97 21.20 16.15
CA PHE A 401 -36.77 19.97 16.21
C PHE A 401 -38.16 20.25 16.75
N GLN A 402 -39.14 19.56 16.17
CA GLN A 402 -40.52 19.57 16.61
C GLN A 402 -40.83 18.29 17.41
N VAL A 403 -41.63 18.44 18.45
CA VAL A 403 -42.06 17.33 19.30
C VAL A 403 -43.24 16.61 18.66
N LEU A 404 -43.17 15.28 18.61
CA LEU A 404 -44.29 14.42 18.21
C LEU A 404 -44.61 13.45 19.34
N THR A 405 -45.81 13.55 19.90
CA THR A 405 -46.31 12.62 20.91
C THR A 405 -46.94 11.41 20.22
N LEU A 406 -46.34 10.24 20.42
CA LEU A 406 -46.75 9.02 19.72
C LEU A 406 -48.18 8.58 20.07
N GLN A 407 -48.59 8.79 21.32
CA GLN A 407 -49.91 8.41 21.83
C GLN A 407 -51.05 9.17 21.14
N ASP A 408 -50.83 10.43 20.78
CA ASP A 408 -51.83 11.28 20.13
C ASP A 408 -52.19 10.77 18.73
N HIS A 409 -51.28 9.97 18.13
CA HIS A 409 -51.45 9.35 16.83
C HIS A 409 -51.72 7.83 16.92
N GLY A 410 -51.99 7.30 18.11
CA GLY A 410 -52.24 5.87 18.33
C GLY A 410 -51.02 4.96 18.14
N LEU A 411 -49.81 5.53 18.16
CA LEU A 411 -48.56 4.80 17.97
C LEU A 411 -48.00 4.34 19.32
N ILE A 412 -47.52 3.10 19.39
CA ILE A 412 -46.99 2.49 20.62
C ILE A 412 -45.59 1.93 20.36
N LEU A 413 -44.57 2.56 20.96
CA LEU A 413 -43.23 1.98 21.06
C LEU A 413 -43.24 0.86 22.10
N ARG A 414 -43.28 -0.40 21.65
CA ARG A 414 -43.21 -1.57 22.54
C ARG A 414 -41.90 -1.54 23.33
N GLY A 415 -41.97 -1.79 24.64
CA GLY A 415 -40.80 -2.04 25.49
C GLY A 415 -39.89 -0.84 25.77
N ALA A 416 -40.34 0.39 25.54
CA ALA A 416 -39.65 1.61 25.99
C ALA A 416 -40.52 2.31 27.03
N SER A 417 -40.21 2.17 28.32
CA SER A 417 -40.98 2.79 29.42
C SER A 417 -40.93 4.33 29.40
N HIS A 418 -39.98 4.92 28.66
CA HIS A 418 -39.68 6.36 28.70
C HIS A 418 -39.95 7.11 27.39
N ASN A 419 -40.07 6.45 26.24
CA ASN A 419 -40.19 7.15 24.95
C ASN A 419 -41.66 7.33 24.54
N LYS A 420 -42.37 8.27 25.19
CA LYS A 420 -43.72 8.68 24.75
C LYS A 420 -43.70 9.67 23.59
N GLN A 421 -42.56 10.30 23.38
CA GLN A 421 -42.36 11.36 22.41
C GLN A 421 -41.08 11.11 21.61
N VAL A 422 -41.08 11.55 20.36
CA VAL A 422 -39.90 11.64 19.50
C VAL A 422 -39.78 13.06 19.01
N PHE A 423 -38.55 13.47 18.70
CA PHE A 423 -38.26 14.79 18.16
C PHE A 423 -37.91 14.63 16.70
N HIS A 424 -38.48 15.44 15.83
CA HIS A 424 -38.25 15.32 14.40
C HIS A 424 -37.91 16.66 13.75
N ARG A 425 -37.16 16.58 12.66
CA ARG A 425 -36.84 17.71 11.78
C ARG A 425 -36.96 17.23 10.35
N LEU A 426 -37.59 18.04 9.51
CA LEU A 426 -37.62 17.81 8.07
C LEU A 426 -36.24 18.14 7.50
N LEU A 427 -35.72 17.24 6.67
CA LEU A 427 -34.43 17.44 6.02
C LEU A 427 -34.69 18.15 4.69
N ASP A 428 -34.15 19.36 4.55
CA ASP A 428 -34.36 20.21 3.37
C ASP A 428 -33.86 19.51 2.09
N GLU A 429 -34.68 19.59 1.04
CA GLU A 429 -34.31 19.18 -0.32
C GLU A 429 -33.34 20.18 -0.96
N PRO A 430 -32.47 19.77 -1.89
CA PRO A 430 -31.88 20.71 -2.82
C PRO A 430 -33.04 21.35 -3.59
N GLN A 431 -33.16 22.67 -3.57
CA GLN A 431 -34.16 23.39 -4.36
C GLN A 431 -34.03 22.99 -5.83
N ILE A 432 -34.87 22.06 -6.27
CA ILE A 432 -35.03 21.75 -7.69
C ILE A 432 -35.67 23.00 -8.29
N LEU A 433 -34.88 23.75 -9.07
CA LEU A 433 -35.36 24.84 -9.92
C LEU A 433 -36.47 24.29 -10.82
N SER A 434 -37.72 24.46 -10.39
CA SER A 434 -38.88 24.37 -11.25
C SER A 434 -38.85 25.58 -12.20
N ASN A 435 -38.06 25.46 -13.26
CA ASN A 435 -38.31 26.22 -14.48
C ASN A 435 -39.58 25.66 -15.11
N SER A 436 -40.71 26.24 -14.71
CA SER A 436 -42.00 26.11 -15.39
C SER A 436 -42.80 27.38 -15.23
N ALA A 437 -42.42 28.42 -16.00
CA ALA A 437 -43.30 29.29 -16.79
C ALA A 437 -42.45 30.20 -17.68
#